data_AF-A0A4P2Q6D9-F1
#
_entry.id   AF-A0A4P2Q6D9-F1
#
_cell.length_a   1.000
_cell.length_b   1.000
_cell.length_c   1.000
_cell.angle_alpha   90.00
_cell.angle_beta   90.00
_cell.angle_gamma   90.00
#
_symmetry.space_group_name_H-M   'P 1'
#
loop_
_entity.id
_entity.type
_entity.pdbx_description
1 polymer ?
#
loop_
_entity_poly.entity_id
_entity_poly.type
_entity_poly.pdbx_seq_one_letter_code
_entity_poly.pdbx_strand_id
1 'polypeptide(L)'
;MRRGRQLAMWTLSLTAAACALLEASCGTRAEDCALNLTCPPEGTGGGGGDVGPTCEADPTQDASTVTEECAVFASANAAPGGDGTKTKPYASLSEAIANANGKRVLACAGEPFAESVTIGAEVEVIGGFDCGAEWTWSEEARSAIEAPANQIALTLSESASGAKVRSFAVRAASATEAGGSSIGVAVADIEAELAQVDVTAGDGMDGAKGEAPAEPPQAGAPAGAVSNACAAVFGGEAGVTTCEDGETSGGRGGLGGSPGVEEGNGQRGEDGAPLPEENPNNRGLGGIGQADAADECEPGRNGKSGDPGVAGAAGSDTVLTLAGIGGGDGGPGTSGKRGQGGGGGGGAKAGLFCPAGADTVEGAGASGGGGGAGGCGGKGGGGGKAGGSSIGILSLGTKLVLTEVTVAVGKAGKGGDGADGQNGADGGLGAVGGAASDKPPSIRGCDGGRGGRGGAGGSGGGGRGGHAVGIAYAAAPSAAVELKGFTEGTAGNGGQAGLGGPSESAGAPGASGVCWNFATGESCGQ
;
A
#
# COMPACT_ATOMS: atom_id res chain seq x y z
N MET A 1 -18.31 50.06 9.47
CA MET A 1 -18.33 49.27 10.72
C MET A 1 -17.29 48.15 10.59
N ARG A 2 -16.60 47.87 11.71
CA ARG A 2 -15.52 46.90 12.03
C ARG A 2 -15.40 45.67 11.09
N ARG A 3 -14.22 45.41 10.47
CA ARG A 3 -12.93 44.84 10.95
C ARG A 3 -12.92 43.31 11.04
N GLY A 4 -11.91 42.68 10.39
CA GLY A 4 -11.52 41.29 10.66
C GLY A 4 -10.53 40.68 9.64
N ARG A 5 -9.29 41.18 9.56
CA ARG A 5 -8.14 40.47 8.96
C ARG A 5 -7.08 40.33 10.06
N GLN A 6 -6.67 39.11 10.40
CA GLN A 6 -5.55 38.84 11.30
C GLN A 6 -4.38 38.25 10.50
N LEU A 7 -3.26 38.98 10.48
CA LEU A 7 -1.92 38.48 10.21
C LEU A 7 -1.26 38.24 11.58
N ALA A 8 -0.70 37.05 11.79
CA ALA A 8 0.16 36.75 12.94
C ALA A 8 1.62 36.80 12.49
N MET A 9 2.38 37.69 13.12
CA MET A 9 3.78 38.02 12.87
C MET A 9 4.64 37.34 13.93
N TRP A 10 5.77 36.78 13.48
CA TRP A 10 6.82 36.14 14.28
C TRP A 10 7.52 37.12 15.22
N THR A 11 7.88 36.68 16.43
CA THR A 11 8.87 37.37 17.28
C THR A 11 9.82 36.40 17.96
N LEU A 12 11.10 36.62 17.66
CA LEU A 12 12.35 36.11 18.23
C LEU A 12 12.59 36.78 19.60
N SER A 13 13.06 36.04 20.61
CA SER A 13 13.46 36.61 21.91
C SER A 13 14.81 36.06 22.36
N LEU A 14 15.81 36.94 22.40
CA LEU A 14 17.18 36.70 22.85
C LEU A 14 17.56 37.91 23.71
N THR A 15 17.79 37.74 25.02
CA THR A 15 18.41 38.76 25.88
C THR A 15 19.14 38.13 27.07
N ALA A 16 20.29 38.72 27.37
CA ALA A 16 21.35 38.27 28.27
C ALA A 16 21.43 39.08 29.59
N ALA A 17 22.32 38.59 30.47
CA ALA A 17 23.21 39.33 31.39
C ALA A 17 22.82 39.60 32.86
N ALA A 18 23.68 39.12 33.78
CA ALA A 18 24.26 39.74 35.00
C ALA A 18 24.82 38.60 35.90
N CYS A 19 26.09 38.44 36.32
CA CYS A 19 27.23 39.27 36.77
C CYS A 19 27.21 39.68 38.27
N ALA A 20 28.20 39.15 39.04
CA ALA A 20 28.86 39.61 40.29
C ALA A 20 28.92 38.49 41.36
N LEU A 21 30.05 37.83 41.68
CA LEU A 21 31.34 38.19 42.33
C LEU A 21 31.39 37.91 43.87
N LEU A 22 32.34 37.01 44.21
CA LEU A 22 33.18 36.80 45.41
C LEU A 22 32.62 36.71 46.84
N GLU A 23 33.06 35.67 47.56
CA GLU A 23 33.94 35.80 48.75
C GLU A 23 34.88 34.58 48.92
N ALA A 24 35.96 34.80 49.66
CA ALA A 24 37.18 34.00 49.78
C ALA A 24 37.20 33.10 51.02
N SER A 25 38.00 32.01 51.00
CA SER A 25 38.74 31.57 52.19
C SER A 25 39.97 30.72 51.82
N CYS A 26 40.96 30.79 52.69
CA CYS A 26 42.38 30.44 52.55
C CYS A 26 42.70 29.11 53.28
N GLY A 27 43.70 28.34 52.83
CA GLY A 27 44.15 27.14 53.57
C GLY A 27 45.26 26.30 52.93
N THR A 28 46.47 26.86 52.87
CA THR A 28 47.83 26.27 52.99
C THR A 28 48.17 24.79 52.68
N ARG A 29 49.24 24.66 51.86
CA ARG A 29 50.37 23.71 51.84
C ARG A 29 50.13 22.21 51.59
N ALA A 30 50.62 21.75 50.44
CA ALA A 30 51.33 20.48 50.31
C ALA A 30 52.73 20.78 49.76
N GLU A 31 53.75 20.45 50.56
CA GLU A 31 55.15 20.61 50.24
C GLU A 31 55.54 19.59 49.17
N ASP A 32 56.02 20.10 48.05
CA ASP A 32 56.48 19.33 46.89
C ASP A 32 57.84 18.69 47.23
N CYS A 33 57.81 17.42 47.67
CA CYS A 33 59.02 16.68 48.05
C CYS A 33 59.96 16.40 46.86
N ALA A 34 59.50 16.63 45.63
CA ALA A 34 60.27 16.50 44.41
C ALA A 34 61.31 17.62 44.21
N LEU A 35 61.12 18.80 44.84
CA LEU A 35 62.03 19.94 44.66
C LEU A 35 63.23 19.97 45.62
N ASN A 36 63.19 19.22 46.73
CA ASN A 36 64.19 19.28 47.81
C ASN A 36 65.07 18.01 47.97
N LEU A 37 64.95 17.00 47.09
CA LEU A 37 65.79 15.79 47.06
C LEU A 37 65.91 15.03 48.41
N THR A 38 64.85 14.97 49.22
CA THR A 38 64.85 14.32 50.54
C THR A 38 63.98 13.05 50.65
N CYS A 39 63.60 12.41 49.54
CA CYS A 39 62.88 11.13 49.61
C CYS A 39 63.78 10.00 50.15
N PRO A 40 63.33 9.19 51.13
CA PRO A 40 64.09 8.05 51.65
C PRO A 40 64.18 6.90 50.63
N PRO A 41 65.24 6.06 50.68
CA PRO A 41 65.49 5.04 49.67
C PRO A 41 64.63 3.78 49.86
N GLU A 42 64.58 3.03 48.77
CA GLU A 42 63.81 1.82 48.44
C GLU A 42 63.57 0.82 49.58
N GLY A 43 62.33 0.36 49.67
CA GLY A 43 61.93 -0.85 50.37
C GLY A 43 61.42 -1.90 49.38
N THR A 44 62.20 -2.97 49.20
CA THR A 44 61.82 -4.21 48.54
C THR A 44 60.68 -4.91 49.27
N GLY A 45 59.63 -5.32 48.56
CA GLY A 45 58.57 -6.18 49.10
C GLY A 45 57.74 -6.78 47.98
N GLY A 46 57.80 -8.10 47.81
CA GLY A 46 57.13 -8.83 46.74
C GLY A 46 55.62 -8.94 46.87
N GLY A 47 55.01 -9.34 45.76
CA GLY A 47 53.63 -9.77 45.65
C GLY A 47 53.34 -10.09 44.20
N GLY A 48 53.21 -11.38 43.87
CA GLY A 48 52.78 -11.81 42.54
C GLY A 48 51.41 -11.20 42.24
N GLY A 49 51.39 -10.28 41.28
CA GLY A 49 50.16 -9.90 40.61
C GLY A 49 49.91 -10.94 39.54
N ASP A 50 49.02 -11.87 39.85
CA ASP A 50 48.25 -12.59 38.83
C ASP A 50 47.69 -11.51 37.89
N VAL A 51 48.14 -11.50 36.64
CA VAL A 51 47.54 -10.66 35.61
C VAL A 51 46.11 -11.19 35.49
N GLY A 52 45.15 -10.45 36.03
CA GLY A 52 43.73 -10.77 35.90
C GLY A 52 43.41 -11.08 34.43
N PRO A 53 42.46 -11.99 34.16
CA PRO A 53 42.21 -12.46 32.81
C PRO A 53 41.95 -11.27 31.89
N THR A 54 42.76 -11.14 30.84
CA THR A 54 42.43 -10.26 29.73
C THR A 54 41.11 -10.77 29.17
N CYS A 55 40.05 -9.98 29.22
CA CYS A 55 38.72 -10.32 28.68
C CYS A 55 38.70 -10.62 27.16
N GLU A 56 39.87 -10.63 26.52
CA GLU A 56 40.09 -10.91 25.12
C GLU A 56 39.92 -12.39 24.76
N ALA A 57 40.17 -13.32 25.69
CA ALA A 57 40.00 -14.75 25.42
C ALA A 57 38.51 -15.15 25.27
N ASP A 58 38.25 -16.15 24.42
CA ASP A 58 36.92 -16.66 24.11
C ASP A 58 36.35 -17.47 25.30
N PRO A 59 35.19 -17.11 25.87
CA PRO A 59 34.62 -17.78 27.05
C PRO A 59 34.15 -19.21 26.77
N THR A 60 34.05 -19.63 25.50
CA THR A 60 33.73 -21.01 25.11
C THR A 60 34.95 -21.92 25.13
N GLN A 61 36.16 -21.35 25.09
CA GLN A 61 37.43 -22.08 25.17
C GLN A 61 38.12 -21.89 26.52
N ASP A 62 37.91 -20.74 27.16
CA ASP A 62 38.50 -20.38 28.44
C ASP A 62 37.42 -19.86 29.41
N ALA A 63 36.97 -20.77 30.28
CA ALA A 63 35.98 -20.49 31.31
C ALA A 63 36.44 -19.42 32.32
N SER A 64 37.74 -19.10 32.39
CA SER A 64 38.27 -18.05 33.28
C SER A 64 37.81 -16.64 32.88
N THR A 65 37.32 -16.45 31.65
CA THR A 65 36.76 -15.17 31.17
C THR A 65 35.25 -15.03 31.39
N VAL A 66 34.60 -16.07 31.93
CA VAL A 66 33.19 -16.03 32.34
C VAL A 66 33.09 -15.35 33.70
N THR A 67 33.35 -14.05 33.75
CA THR A 67 33.35 -13.23 34.98
C THR A 67 32.51 -11.98 34.80
N GLU A 68 32.07 -11.39 35.92
CA GLU A 68 31.27 -10.15 35.95
C GLU A 68 32.07 -8.91 35.52
N GLU A 69 33.40 -9.03 35.46
CA GLU A 69 34.29 -8.00 34.92
C GLU A 69 34.24 -7.97 33.39
N CYS A 70 34.21 -9.15 32.76
CA CYS A 70 34.27 -9.31 31.31
C CYS A 70 32.90 -9.39 30.64
N ALA A 71 31.86 -9.80 31.38
CA ALA A 71 30.56 -10.10 30.82
C ALA A 71 29.39 -9.59 31.68
N VAL A 72 28.24 -9.38 31.02
CA VAL A 72 26.93 -9.31 31.65
C VAL A 72 26.16 -10.60 31.38
N PHE A 73 25.34 -11.01 32.34
CA PHE A 73 24.66 -12.30 32.34
C PHE A 73 23.15 -12.14 32.13
N ALA A 74 22.56 -12.98 31.29
CA ALA A 74 21.13 -12.98 30.97
C ALA A 74 20.50 -14.38 31.14
N SER A 75 19.32 -14.44 31.74
CA SER A 75 18.55 -15.68 31.90
C SER A 75 17.05 -15.38 31.95
N ALA A 76 16.26 -15.98 31.06
CA ALA A 76 14.81 -15.81 31.01
C ALA A 76 14.09 -16.27 32.31
N ASN A 77 14.75 -17.13 33.10
CA ASN A 77 14.26 -17.61 34.39
C ASN A 77 14.55 -16.64 35.56
N ALA A 78 15.30 -15.57 35.32
CA ALA A 78 15.65 -14.61 36.35
C ALA A 78 14.46 -13.74 36.78
N ALA A 79 14.50 -13.27 38.02
CA ALA A 79 13.54 -12.27 38.47
C ALA A 79 13.80 -10.91 37.77
N PRO A 80 12.74 -10.11 37.48
CA PRO A 80 12.91 -8.77 36.93
C PRO A 80 13.78 -7.87 37.82
N GLY A 81 14.56 -6.98 37.20
CA GLY A 81 15.44 -6.04 37.91
C GLY A 81 16.80 -6.65 38.32
N GLY A 82 17.31 -7.60 37.53
CA GLY A 82 18.68 -8.09 37.65
C GLY A 82 19.71 -6.96 37.45
N ASP A 83 20.92 -7.16 37.96
CA ASP A 83 22.04 -6.21 37.82
C ASP A 83 23.10 -6.72 36.80
N GLY A 84 22.81 -7.83 36.12
CA GLY A 84 23.67 -8.42 35.11
C GLY A 84 24.80 -9.27 35.67
N THR A 85 24.80 -9.56 36.97
CA THR A 85 25.75 -10.48 37.64
C THR A 85 25.34 -11.95 37.47
N LYS A 86 26.24 -12.90 37.80
CA LYS A 86 25.88 -14.33 37.75
C LYS A 86 24.75 -14.69 38.71
N THR A 87 24.67 -14.00 39.84
CA THR A 87 23.69 -14.25 40.90
C THR A 87 22.36 -13.53 40.67
N LYS A 88 22.36 -12.44 39.90
CA LYS A 88 21.18 -11.68 39.51
C LYS A 88 21.26 -11.28 38.02
N PRO A 89 21.22 -12.27 37.11
CA PRO A 89 21.26 -12.00 35.69
C PRO A 89 20.03 -11.21 35.24
N TYR A 90 20.13 -10.51 34.11
CA TYR A 90 19.00 -9.84 33.50
C TYR A 90 17.95 -10.85 33.02
N ALA A 91 16.66 -10.54 33.23
CA ALA A 91 15.56 -11.39 32.80
C ALA A 91 15.28 -11.29 31.29
N SER A 92 15.73 -10.21 30.64
CA SER A 92 15.61 -9.95 29.21
C SER A 92 16.99 -9.88 28.55
N LEU A 93 17.08 -10.42 27.33
CA LEU A 93 18.28 -10.30 26.51
C LEU A 93 18.47 -8.86 26.02
N SER A 94 17.39 -8.17 25.67
CA SER A 94 17.43 -6.76 25.27
C SER A 94 17.95 -5.87 26.39
N GLU A 95 17.54 -6.12 27.63
CA GLU A 95 18.06 -5.41 28.81
C GLU A 95 19.56 -5.65 29.01
N ALA A 96 20.01 -6.91 28.85
CA ALA A 96 21.44 -7.25 28.96
C ALA A 96 22.28 -6.55 27.88
N ILE A 97 21.82 -6.53 26.63
CA ILE A 97 22.50 -5.85 25.52
C ILE A 97 22.59 -4.35 25.79
N ALA A 98 21.50 -3.72 26.25
CA ALA A 98 21.47 -2.29 26.55
C ALA A 98 22.44 -1.90 27.69
N ASN A 99 22.68 -2.80 28.63
CA ASN A 99 23.53 -2.57 29.80
C ASN A 99 24.94 -3.20 29.68
N ALA A 100 25.29 -3.77 28.52
CA ALA A 100 26.57 -4.42 28.32
C ALA A 100 27.76 -3.45 28.47
N ASN A 101 27.61 -2.19 28.06
CA ASN A 101 28.61 -1.11 28.24
C ASN A 101 30.03 -1.50 27.78
N GLY A 102 30.15 -2.19 26.64
CA GLY A 102 31.42 -2.68 26.09
C GLY A 102 31.87 -4.05 26.59
N LYS A 103 31.12 -4.66 27.52
CA LYS A 103 31.28 -6.08 27.90
C LYS A 103 30.55 -6.99 26.90
N ARG A 104 30.89 -8.28 26.91
CA ARG A 104 30.11 -9.31 26.20
C ARG A 104 28.87 -9.70 26.99
N VAL A 105 27.87 -10.27 26.31
CA VAL A 105 26.63 -10.77 26.90
C VAL A 105 26.65 -12.29 26.87
N LEU A 106 26.49 -12.94 28.03
CA LEU A 106 26.40 -14.40 28.16
C LEU A 106 24.98 -14.79 28.53
N ALA A 107 24.32 -15.58 27.68
CA ALA A 107 22.93 -15.96 27.83
C ALA A 107 22.79 -17.43 28.25
N CYS A 108 21.85 -17.68 29.17
CA CYS A 108 21.56 -19.03 29.64
C CYS A 108 20.78 -19.85 28.58
N ALA A 109 21.09 -21.13 28.48
CA ALA A 109 20.41 -22.12 27.64
C ALA A 109 19.18 -22.74 28.34
N GLY A 110 18.41 -21.91 29.07
CA GLY A 110 17.22 -22.32 29.81
C GLY A 110 15.92 -22.07 29.04
N GLU A 111 14.92 -21.51 29.73
CA GLU A 111 13.67 -21.07 29.08
C GLU A 111 13.94 -20.03 27.99
N PRO A 112 13.08 -19.96 26.95
CA PRO A 112 13.24 -19.01 25.86
C PRO A 112 12.99 -17.57 26.33
N PHE A 113 13.79 -16.64 25.80
CA PHE A 113 13.53 -15.21 25.88
C PHE A 113 12.35 -14.86 24.96
N ALA A 114 11.16 -14.75 25.53
CA ALA A 114 9.92 -14.46 24.83
C ALA A 114 9.81 -12.96 24.46
N GLU A 115 10.68 -12.49 23.56
CA GLU A 115 10.80 -11.09 23.15
C GLU A 115 11.34 -10.94 21.72
N SER A 116 11.23 -9.74 21.16
CA SER A 116 11.93 -9.32 19.93
C SER A 116 13.20 -8.58 20.32
N VAL A 117 14.37 -9.07 19.87
CA VAL A 117 15.67 -8.54 20.30
C VAL A 117 16.27 -7.64 19.22
N THR A 118 16.75 -6.46 19.61
CA THR A 118 17.49 -5.56 18.73
C THR A 118 18.89 -5.30 19.26
N ILE A 119 19.90 -5.63 18.46
CA ILE A 119 21.30 -5.26 18.71
C ILE A 119 21.57 -3.96 17.98
N GLY A 120 21.96 -2.93 18.73
CA GLY A 120 22.23 -1.59 18.20
C GLY A 120 23.61 -1.04 18.55
N ALA A 121 24.55 -1.91 18.89
CA ALA A 121 25.93 -1.57 19.17
C ALA A 121 26.84 -2.76 18.82
N GLU A 122 28.14 -2.52 18.69
CA GLU A 122 29.14 -3.57 18.62
C GLU A 122 29.17 -4.34 19.94
N VAL A 123 28.65 -5.58 19.92
CA VAL A 123 28.61 -6.45 21.11
C VAL A 123 28.71 -7.91 20.69
N GLU A 124 29.39 -8.69 21.52
CA GLU A 124 29.45 -10.14 21.41
C GLU A 124 28.37 -10.75 22.32
N VAL A 125 27.41 -11.46 21.73
CA VAL A 125 26.30 -12.13 22.43
C VAL A 125 26.45 -13.64 22.25
N ILE A 126 26.67 -14.35 23.35
CA ILE A 126 26.98 -15.79 23.33
C ILE A 126 25.96 -16.53 24.19
N GLY A 127 25.24 -17.46 23.58
CA GLY A 127 24.33 -18.39 24.25
C GLY A 127 24.99 -19.72 24.59
N GLY A 128 24.18 -20.67 25.05
CA GLY A 128 24.66 -22.04 25.31
C GLY A 128 25.25 -22.26 26.72
N PHE A 129 25.04 -21.32 27.65
CA PHE A 129 25.53 -21.47 29.02
C PHE A 129 24.51 -22.15 29.94
N ASP A 130 24.95 -23.10 30.76
CA ASP A 130 24.16 -23.65 31.85
C ASP A 130 24.29 -22.76 33.10
N CYS A 131 23.31 -21.88 33.31
CA CYS A 131 23.27 -20.98 34.45
C CYS A 131 22.98 -21.68 35.80
N GLY A 132 22.54 -22.95 35.79
CA GLY A 132 22.43 -23.78 36.99
C GLY A 132 23.73 -24.50 37.36
N ALA A 133 24.65 -24.64 36.41
CA ALA A 133 25.95 -25.27 36.56
C ALA A 133 27.11 -24.28 36.41
N GLU A 134 27.11 -23.23 37.24
CA GLU A 134 28.18 -22.21 37.31
C GLU A 134 28.49 -21.49 35.98
N TRP A 135 27.50 -21.38 35.09
CA TRP A 135 27.65 -20.79 33.74
C TRP A 135 28.69 -21.54 32.90
N THR A 136 28.59 -22.86 32.87
CA THR A 136 29.42 -23.69 31.99
C THR A 136 28.85 -23.67 30.58
N TRP A 137 29.71 -23.44 29.57
CA TRP A 137 29.30 -23.47 28.17
C TRP A 137 29.29 -24.90 27.61
N SER A 138 28.37 -25.19 26.69
CA SER A 138 28.33 -26.43 25.89
C SER A 138 28.16 -26.09 24.42
N GLU A 139 28.88 -26.82 23.57
CA GLU A 139 28.84 -26.66 22.12
C GLU A 139 27.48 -27.05 21.51
N GLU A 140 26.76 -27.98 22.13
CA GLU A 140 25.45 -28.44 21.69
C GLU A 140 24.29 -27.58 22.24
N ALA A 141 24.52 -26.86 23.33
CA ALA A 141 23.50 -26.04 23.97
C ALA A 141 23.20 -24.77 23.16
N ARG A 142 21.93 -24.36 23.14
CA ARG A 142 21.47 -23.12 22.50
C ARG A 142 20.62 -22.32 23.48
N SER A 143 20.86 -21.02 23.55
CA SER A 143 19.91 -20.08 24.16
C SER A 143 18.81 -19.77 23.16
N ALA A 144 17.56 -19.63 23.62
CA ALA A 144 16.43 -19.47 22.71
C ALA A 144 15.85 -18.05 22.74
N ILE A 145 15.61 -17.45 21.58
CA ILE A 145 14.83 -16.22 21.40
C ILE A 145 13.53 -16.60 20.69
N GLU A 146 12.39 -16.27 21.27
CA GLU A 146 11.07 -16.51 20.69
C GLU A 146 10.28 -15.21 20.57
N ALA A 147 10.26 -14.62 19.38
CA ALA A 147 9.47 -13.43 19.15
C ALA A 147 7.98 -13.73 18.95
N PRO A 148 7.10 -12.82 19.46
CA PRO A 148 5.68 -12.91 19.19
C PRO A 148 5.36 -12.70 17.70
N ALA A 149 4.14 -13.03 17.30
CA ALA A 149 3.67 -12.88 15.93
C ALA A 149 3.84 -11.45 15.40
N ASN A 150 4.12 -11.34 14.10
CA ASN A 150 4.32 -10.07 13.37
C ASN A 150 5.51 -9.22 13.88
N GLN A 151 6.45 -9.83 14.60
CA GLN A 151 7.72 -9.21 14.98
C GLN A 151 8.89 -10.02 14.44
N ILE A 152 10.01 -9.35 14.20
CA ILE A 152 11.27 -9.98 13.80
C ILE A 152 11.94 -10.51 15.07
N ALA A 153 12.45 -11.73 15.07
CA ALA A 153 13.02 -12.31 16.30
C ALA A 153 14.34 -11.66 16.72
N LEU A 154 15.24 -11.42 15.77
CA LEU A 154 16.51 -10.76 16.01
C LEU A 154 16.79 -9.70 14.94
N THR A 155 17.06 -8.47 15.36
CA THR A 155 17.41 -7.36 14.45
C THR A 155 18.80 -6.83 14.79
N LEU A 156 19.69 -6.75 13.79
CA LEU A 156 20.98 -6.07 13.89
C LEU A 156 20.89 -4.76 13.11
N SER A 157 20.88 -3.64 13.83
CA SER A 157 20.72 -2.31 13.24
C SER A 157 22.03 -1.75 12.69
N GLU A 158 21.98 -0.59 12.04
CA GLU A 158 23.13 0.08 11.42
C GLU A 158 24.29 0.34 12.41
N SER A 159 23.99 0.51 13.70
CA SER A 159 24.98 0.75 14.75
C SER A 159 25.62 -0.54 15.28
N ALA A 160 25.19 -1.71 14.82
CA ALA A 160 25.68 -3.02 15.29
C ALA A 160 26.88 -3.56 14.48
N SER A 161 27.59 -2.71 13.73
CA SER A 161 28.78 -3.14 12.99
C SER A 161 29.82 -3.74 13.95
N GLY A 162 30.33 -4.92 13.62
CA GLY A 162 31.20 -5.74 14.46
C GLY A 162 30.47 -6.70 15.41
N ALA A 163 29.13 -6.67 15.47
CA ALA A 163 28.37 -7.54 16.36
C ALA A 163 28.53 -9.03 16.00
N LYS A 164 28.63 -9.85 17.04
CA LYS A 164 28.75 -11.31 16.92
C LYS A 164 27.66 -11.98 17.75
N VAL A 165 26.90 -12.87 17.15
CA VAL A 165 25.86 -13.65 17.84
C VAL A 165 26.18 -15.12 17.68
N ARG A 166 26.28 -15.85 18.79
CA ARG A 166 26.69 -17.25 18.80
C ARG A 166 25.84 -18.15 19.68
N SER A 167 25.60 -19.39 19.22
CA SER A 167 24.93 -20.45 19.99
C SER A 167 23.49 -20.10 20.41
N PHE A 168 22.68 -19.63 19.45
CA PHE A 168 21.27 -19.28 19.66
C PHE A 168 20.32 -20.08 18.77
N ALA A 169 19.14 -20.41 19.30
CA ALA A 169 17.96 -20.78 18.54
C ALA A 169 17.04 -19.56 18.43
N VAL A 170 16.89 -19.02 17.23
CA VAL A 170 16.11 -17.80 16.96
C VAL A 170 14.82 -18.18 16.26
N ARG A 171 13.67 -17.95 16.91
CA ARG A 171 12.36 -18.33 16.38
C ARG A 171 11.46 -17.11 16.26
N ALA A 172 10.98 -16.88 15.04
CA ALA A 172 9.88 -15.95 14.77
C ALA A 172 8.57 -16.72 14.69
N ALA A 173 7.56 -16.30 15.45
CA ALA A 173 6.23 -16.88 15.34
C ALA A 173 5.59 -16.62 13.96
N SER A 174 4.66 -17.48 13.56
CA SER A 174 3.86 -17.26 12.35
C SER A 174 3.13 -15.93 12.44
N ALA A 175 3.00 -15.26 11.30
CA ALA A 175 2.21 -14.05 11.19
C ALA A 175 0.73 -14.34 11.46
N THR A 176 0.01 -13.33 11.93
CA THR A 176 -1.44 -13.41 12.19
C THR A 176 -2.23 -12.33 11.46
N GLU A 177 -1.56 -11.29 10.97
CA GLU A 177 -2.16 -10.21 10.19
C GLU A 177 -2.11 -10.52 8.69
N ALA A 178 -3.11 -10.06 7.93
CA ALA A 178 -3.13 -10.25 6.48
C ALA A 178 -1.91 -9.61 5.81
N GLY A 179 -1.18 -10.37 5.00
CA GLY A 179 0.10 -9.95 4.42
C GLY A 179 1.27 -9.88 5.42
N GLY A 180 1.05 -10.23 6.69
CA GLY A 180 2.08 -10.25 7.72
C GLY A 180 3.14 -11.30 7.43
N SER A 181 4.40 -10.96 7.68
CA SER A 181 5.55 -11.83 7.44
C SER A 181 6.13 -12.37 8.74
N SER A 182 6.74 -13.56 8.67
CA SER A 182 7.56 -14.12 9.75
C SER A 182 9.02 -14.05 9.35
N ILE A 183 9.83 -13.34 10.13
CA ILE A 183 11.24 -13.09 9.82
C ILE A 183 12.09 -13.44 11.04
N GLY A 184 12.99 -14.41 10.89
CA GLY A 184 13.86 -14.85 11.97
C GLY A 184 14.90 -13.78 12.34
N VAL A 185 15.72 -13.38 11.38
CA VAL A 185 16.79 -12.40 11.58
C VAL A 185 16.70 -11.31 10.51
N ALA A 186 16.87 -10.05 10.89
CA ALA A 186 17.06 -8.93 9.97
C ALA A 186 18.37 -8.21 10.27
N VAL A 187 19.18 -7.98 9.24
CA VAL A 187 20.52 -7.39 9.36
C VAL A 187 20.63 -6.20 8.40
N ALA A 188 21.03 -5.04 8.93
CA ALA A 188 21.40 -3.88 8.14
C ALA A 188 22.63 -4.16 7.24
N ASP A 189 23.01 -3.20 6.40
CA ASP A 189 24.26 -3.31 5.62
C ASP A 189 25.48 -3.03 6.52
N ILE A 190 25.84 -4.01 7.35
CA ILE A 190 26.90 -3.93 8.36
C ILE A 190 27.78 -5.19 8.35
N GLU A 191 28.96 -5.08 8.95
CA GLU A 191 29.81 -6.23 9.28
C GLU A 191 29.25 -6.91 10.52
N ALA A 192 28.84 -8.18 10.41
CA ALA A 192 28.32 -8.95 11.54
C ALA A 192 28.55 -10.44 11.33
N GLU A 193 28.55 -11.20 12.42
CA GLU A 193 28.75 -12.66 12.39
C GLU A 193 27.63 -13.38 13.14
N LEU A 194 27.06 -14.40 12.49
CA LEU A 194 26.19 -15.39 13.13
C LEU A 194 26.91 -16.75 13.14
N ALA A 195 27.18 -17.28 14.33
CA ALA A 195 27.89 -18.55 14.50
C ALA A 195 27.05 -19.55 15.29
N GLN A 196 26.85 -20.78 14.80
CA GLN A 196 26.05 -21.80 15.49
C GLN A 196 24.64 -21.31 15.85
N VAL A 197 23.99 -20.64 14.89
CA VAL A 197 22.64 -20.09 15.06
C VAL A 197 21.64 -20.94 14.28
N ASP A 198 20.58 -21.36 14.94
CA ASP A 198 19.47 -22.08 14.33
C ASP A 198 18.29 -21.12 14.19
N VAL A 199 17.94 -20.75 12.95
CA VAL A 199 16.89 -19.77 12.67
C VAL A 199 15.63 -20.46 12.19
N THR A 200 14.49 -20.19 12.82
CA THR A 200 13.18 -20.70 12.40
C THR A 200 12.23 -19.54 12.16
N ALA A 201 11.79 -19.37 10.92
CA ALA A 201 10.70 -18.48 10.56
C ALA A 201 9.40 -19.27 10.42
N GLY A 202 8.34 -18.80 11.08
CA GLY A 202 7.00 -19.35 10.94
C GLY A 202 6.36 -19.02 9.59
N ASP A 203 5.05 -19.25 9.49
CA ASP A 203 4.31 -19.02 8.26
C ASP A 203 4.01 -17.53 8.04
N GLY A 204 4.04 -17.10 6.78
CA GLY A 204 3.48 -15.84 6.33
C GLY A 204 1.97 -15.97 6.08
N MET A 205 1.23 -14.87 6.20
CA MET A 205 -0.22 -14.85 6.02
C MET A 205 -0.63 -14.37 4.65
N ASP A 206 -1.75 -14.90 4.15
CA ASP A 206 -2.34 -14.46 2.87
C ASP A 206 -2.62 -12.96 2.89
N GLY A 207 -2.40 -12.32 1.74
CA GLY A 207 -2.72 -10.91 1.52
C GLY A 207 -4.22 -10.68 1.53
N ALA A 208 -4.65 -9.53 2.05
CA ALA A 208 -6.05 -9.12 2.00
C ALA A 208 -6.52 -8.96 0.54
N LYS A 209 -7.76 -9.36 0.27
CA LYS A 209 -8.39 -9.12 -1.03
C LYS A 209 -8.60 -7.63 -1.27
N GLY A 210 -8.62 -7.24 -2.53
CA GLY A 210 -9.00 -5.89 -2.93
C GLY A 210 -10.41 -5.55 -2.51
N GLU A 211 -10.66 -4.26 -2.29
CA GLU A 211 -11.99 -3.76 -1.92
C GLU A 211 -12.83 -3.52 -3.17
N ALA A 212 -14.04 -4.10 -3.20
CA ALA A 212 -15.01 -3.82 -4.24
C ALA A 212 -15.70 -2.47 -3.95
N PRO A 213 -15.86 -1.60 -4.96
CA PRO A 213 -16.55 -0.34 -4.74
C PRO A 213 -18.03 -0.59 -4.43
N ALA A 214 -18.57 0.07 -3.41
CA ALA A 214 -19.89 -0.23 -2.84
C ALA A 214 -21.04 0.61 -3.42
N GLU A 215 -20.76 1.82 -3.90
CA GLU A 215 -21.79 2.72 -4.41
C GLU A 215 -22.07 2.45 -5.90
N PRO A 216 -23.33 2.22 -6.30
CA PRO A 216 -23.68 1.97 -7.70
C PRO A 216 -23.48 3.24 -8.53
N PRO A 217 -23.16 3.12 -9.84
CA PRO A 217 -23.00 4.27 -10.70
C PRO A 217 -24.36 4.95 -10.96
N GLN A 218 -24.33 6.27 -11.10
CA GLN A 218 -25.52 7.06 -11.37
C GLN A 218 -26.04 6.83 -12.81
N ALA A 219 -27.32 6.46 -12.91
CA ALA A 219 -28.02 6.34 -14.18
C ALA A 219 -28.22 7.70 -14.86
N GLY A 220 -28.25 7.68 -16.18
CA GLY A 220 -28.54 8.87 -16.97
C GLY A 220 -29.97 9.36 -16.73
N ALA A 221 -30.13 10.67 -16.58
CA ALA A 221 -31.42 11.30 -16.41
C ALA A 221 -32.25 11.16 -17.69
N PRO A 222 -33.55 10.84 -17.58
CA PRO A 222 -34.45 10.83 -18.72
C PRO A 222 -34.67 12.23 -19.27
N ALA A 223 -35.06 12.32 -20.53
CA ALA A 223 -35.56 13.55 -21.14
C ALA A 223 -36.93 13.95 -20.57
N GLY A 224 -37.24 15.25 -20.67
CA GLY A 224 -38.38 15.89 -20.03
C GLY A 224 -39.50 16.31 -20.98
N ALA A 225 -40.15 17.43 -20.67
CA ALA A 225 -41.40 17.85 -21.29
C ALA A 225 -41.26 18.16 -22.79
N VAL A 226 -42.33 17.93 -23.56
CA VAL A 226 -42.47 18.23 -25.00
C VAL A 226 -43.69 19.12 -25.26
N SER A 227 -43.69 19.85 -26.39
CA SER A 227 -44.86 20.56 -26.89
C SER A 227 -45.61 19.79 -27.98
N ASN A 228 -46.93 19.69 -27.84
CA ASN A 228 -47.82 19.15 -28.88
C ASN A 228 -48.06 20.19 -29.99
N ALA A 229 -48.59 19.73 -31.12
CA ALA A 229 -49.10 20.62 -32.15
C ALA A 229 -50.17 21.57 -31.59
N CYS A 230 -50.27 22.78 -32.15
CA CYS A 230 -51.26 23.80 -31.76
C CYS A 230 -51.13 24.35 -30.34
N ALA A 231 -50.01 24.08 -29.66
CA ALA A 231 -49.70 24.59 -28.33
C ALA A 231 -48.50 25.56 -28.35
N ALA A 232 -48.04 25.97 -27.17
CA ALA A 232 -46.81 26.76 -27.05
C ALA A 232 -45.61 25.97 -27.58
N VAL A 233 -44.79 26.58 -28.43
CA VAL A 233 -43.69 25.91 -29.14
C VAL A 233 -42.44 25.89 -28.28
N PHE A 234 -42.03 24.69 -27.84
CA PHE A 234 -40.73 24.48 -27.21
C PHE A 234 -40.22 23.07 -27.52
N GLY A 235 -38.91 22.94 -27.66
CA GLY A 235 -38.26 21.67 -27.94
C GLY A 235 -38.20 20.79 -26.69
N GLY A 236 -38.28 19.47 -26.88
CA GLY A 236 -38.24 18.51 -25.78
C GLY A 236 -37.03 18.72 -24.87
N GLU A 237 -37.25 18.78 -23.55
CA GLU A 237 -36.17 18.99 -22.58
C GLU A 237 -35.17 17.82 -22.58
N ALA A 238 -33.88 18.13 -22.60
CA ALA A 238 -32.82 17.13 -22.53
C ALA A 238 -32.64 16.59 -21.10
N GLY A 239 -32.32 15.30 -20.99
CA GLY A 239 -31.81 14.75 -19.74
C GLY A 239 -30.39 15.24 -19.48
N VAL A 240 -30.05 15.55 -18.22
CA VAL A 240 -28.70 15.97 -17.81
C VAL A 240 -28.22 15.15 -16.62
N THR A 241 -26.97 14.69 -16.65
CA THR A 241 -26.37 13.89 -15.58
C THR A 241 -24.92 14.30 -15.37
N THR A 242 -24.57 14.56 -14.12
CA THR A 242 -23.20 14.88 -13.72
C THR A 242 -22.54 13.62 -13.19
N CYS A 243 -21.50 13.17 -13.89
CA CYS A 243 -20.64 12.09 -13.46
C CYS A 243 -19.32 12.66 -12.94
N GLU A 244 -18.52 11.82 -12.28
CA GLU A 244 -17.21 12.24 -11.76
C GLU A 244 -16.23 12.69 -12.86
N ASP A 245 -16.35 12.08 -14.05
CA ASP A 245 -15.54 12.41 -15.22
C ASP A 245 -16.14 13.54 -16.07
N GLY A 246 -17.25 14.14 -15.63
CA GLY A 246 -17.90 15.32 -16.22
C GLY A 246 -19.39 15.15 -16.48
N GLU A 247 -19.99 16.19 -17.06
CA GLU A 247 -21.40 16.18 -17.44
C GLU A 247 -21.64 15.41 -18.75
N THR A 248 -22.79 14.78 -18.83
CA THR A 248 -23.41 14.29 -20.06
C THR A 248 -24.85 14.79 -20.13
N SER A 249 -25.27 15.21 -21.31
CA SER A 249 -26.61 15.72 -21.57
C SER A 249 -27.13 15.18 -22.88
N GLY A 250 -28.42 14.87 -22.95
CA GLY A 250 -29.06 14.64 -24.23
C GLY A 250 -29.16 15.93 -25.05
N GLY A 251 -29.53 15.79 -26.32
CA GLY A 251 -29.85 16.93 -27.17
C GLY A 251 -31.28 17.39 -26.92
N ARG A 252 -31.50 18.70 -26.88
CA ARG A 252 -32.86 19.25 -26.87
C ARG A 252 -33.61 18.82 -28.14
N GLY A 253 -34.88 18.47 -28.00
CA GLY A 253 -35.74 18.20 -29.15
C GLY A 253 -35.91 19.43 -30.04
N GLY A 254 -36.10 19.22 -31.34
CA GLY A 254 -36.32 20.31 -32.28
C GLY A 254 -37.63 21.04 -32.00
N LEU A 255 -37.63 22.36 -32.17
CA LEU A 255 -38.86 23.15 -32.11
C LEU A 255 -39.82 22.68 -33.21
N GLY A 256 -41.11 22.56 -32.87
CA GLY A 256 -42.14 22.46 -33.88
C GLY A 256 -42.17 23.72 -34.75
N GLY A 257 -42.44 23.58 -36.03
CA GLY A 257 -42.50 24.70 -36.94
C GLY A 257 -43.58 25.69 -36.52
N SER A 258 -43.36 26.99 -36.76
CA SER A 258 -44.34 28.04 -36.45
C SER A 258 -44.81 28.74 -37.73
N PRO A 259 -46.10 29.07 -37.86
CA PRO A 259 -46.61 29.85 -38.99
C PRO A 259 -45.80 31.14 -39.19
N GLY A 260 -45.39 31.41 -40.43
CA GLY A 260 -44.65 32.62 -40.78
C GLY A 260 -43.17 32.68 -40.33
N VAL A 261 -42.62 31.59 -39.76
CA VAL A 261 -41.20 31.48 -39.38
C VAL A 261 -40.56 30.34 -40.17
N GLU A 262 -39.46 30.60 -40.87
CA GLU A 262 -38.69 29.58 -41.63
C GLU A 262 -39.58 28.64 -42.48
N GLU A 263 -40.54 29.21 -43.21
CA GLU A 263 -41.51 28.46 -44.05
C GLU A 263 -42.34 27.42 -43.28
N GLY A 264 -42.48 27.61 -41.96
CA GLY A 264 -43.14 26.68 -41.07
C GLY A 264 -42.34 25.41 -40.78
N ASN A 265 -41.05 25.34 -41.14
CA ASN A 265 -40.23 24.14 -40.98
C ASN A 265 -40.07 23.75 -39.52
N GLY A 266 -40.16 22.45 -39.24
CA GLY A 266 -39.72 21.89 -37.97
C GLY A 266 -38.20 21.99 -37.86
N GLN A 267 -37.71 22.30 -36.66
CA GLN A 267 -36.27 22.44 -36.45
C GLN A 267 -35.62 21.08 -36.18
N ARG A 268 -34.33 20.99 -36.50
CA ARG A 268 -33.49 19.86 -36.12
C ARG A 268 -33.37 19.79 -34.59
N GLY A 269 -33.36 18.58 -34.04
CA GLY A 269 -32.93 18.37 -32.66
C GLY A 269 -31.45 18.72 -32.47
N GLU A 270 -31.09 19.07 -31.24
CA GLU A 270 -29.69 19.25 -30.86
C GLU A 270 -29.00 17.89 -30.69
N ASP A 271 -27.67 17.92 -30.73
CA ASP A 271 -26.86 16.74 -30.46
C ASP A 271 -26.73 16.51 -28.95
N GLY A 272 -26.64 15.24 -28.55
CA GLY A 272 -26.28 14.86 -27.19
C GLY A 272 -24.79 15.06 -26.93
N ALA A 273 -24.46 15.54 -25.73
CA ALA A 273 -23.11 15.82 -25.29
C ALA A 273 -22.57 14.79 -24.27
N PRO A 274 -21.25 14.56 -24.24
CA PRO A 274 -20.25 15.04 -25.22
C PRO A 274 -20.41 14.30 -26.57
N LEU A 275 -20.10 14.94 -27.71
CA LEU A 275 -20.05 14.23 -29.00
C LEU A 275 -18.74 13.43 -29.12
N PRO A 276 -18.75 12.18 -29.62
CA PRO A 276 -17.52 11.44 -29.89
C PRO A 276 -16.64 12.15 -30.94
N GLU A 277 -15.35 12.29 -30.65
CA GLU A 277 -14.36 12.65 -31.67
C GLU A 277 -14.26 11.50 -32.68
N GLU A 278 -14.50 11.82 -33.95
CA GLU A 278 -14.90 10.89 -35.00
C GLU A 278 -16.20 10.14 -34.68
N ASN A 279 -17.25 10.44 -35.45
CA ASN A 279 -18.57 9.86 -35.23
C ASN A 279 -19.09 9.14 -36.48
N PRO A 280 -18.39 8.11 -37.00
CA PRO A 280 -18.77 7.42 -38.24
C PRO A 280 -20.13 6.71 -38.15
N ASN A 281 -20.59 6.45 -36.92
CA ASN A 281 -21.88 5.81 -36.63
C ASN A 281 -22.97 6.79 -36.21
N ASN A 282 -22.74 8.10 -36.32
CA ASN A 282 -23.72 9.15 -36.05
C ASN A 282 -24.38 9.06 -34.65
N ARG A 283 -23.63 8.67 -33.63
CA ARG A 283 -24.10 8.53 -32.25
C ARG A 283 -24.46 9.88 -31.63
N GLY A 284 -25.61 9.93 -30.96
CA GLY A 284 -26.16 11.12 -30.31
C GLY A 284 -26.37 12.34 -31.20
N LEU A 285 -26.40 12.19 -32.54
CA LEU A 285 -26.80 13.27 -33.42
C LEU A 285 -28.30 13.54 -33.30
N GLY A 286 -28.68 14.82 -33.30
CA GLY A 286 -30.06 15.27 -33.37
C GLY A 286 -30.73 14.91 -34.69
N GLY A 287 -32.01 14.57 -34.60
CA GLY A 287 -32.87 14.21 -35.71
C GLY A 287 -33.26 15.41 -36.57
N ILE A 288 -33.42 15.18 -37.86
CA ILE A 288 -33.79 16.19 -38.86
C ILE A 288 -35.25 16.61 -38.64
N GLY A 289 -35.52 17.92 -38.66
CA GLY A 289 -36.89 18.44 -38.59
C GLY A 289 -37.60 18.36 -39.93
N GLN A 290 -38.94 18.34 -39.90
CA GLN A 290 -39.76 18.25 -41.12
C GLN A 290 -39.74 19.56 -41.90
N ALA A 291 -39.22 19.54 -43.13
CA ALA A 291 -39.15 20.70 -44.02
C ALA A 291 -40.24 20.71 -45.11
N ASP A 292 -40.64 19.53 -45.61
CA ASP A 292 -41.78 19.37 -46.53
C ASP A 292 -42.95 18.70 -45.81
N ALA A 293 -44.19 19.10 -46.11
CA ALA A 293 -45.38 18.46 -45.57
C ALA A 293 -45.56 17.01 -46.04
N ALA A 294 -44.87 16.61 -47.13
CA ALA A 294 -44.82 15.25 -47.64
C ALA A 294 -43.71 14.38 -46.98
N ASP A 295 -42.73 15.00 -46.32
CA ASP A 295 -41.64 14.32 -45.63
C ASP A 295 -41.95 14.12 -44.14
N GLU A 296 -41.19 13.26 -43.47
CA GLU A 296 -41.26 13.06 -42.01
C GLU A 296 -40.04 13.68 -41.32
N CYS A 297 -40.16 14.00 -40.04
CA CYS A 297 -38.98 14.27 -39.21
C CYS A 297 -38.18 12.97 -38.99
N GLU A 298 -36.94 13.09 -38.52
CA GLU A 298 -36.15 11.93 -38.08
C GLU A 298 -36.01 11.90 -36.54
N PRO A 299 -35.92 10.69 -35.94
CA PRO A 299 -35.61 10.55 -34.53
C PRO A 299 -34.16 10.91 -34.24
N GLY A 300 -33.91 11.32 -32.99
CA GLY A 300 -32.56 11.50 -32.48
C GLY A 300 -31.81 10.17 -32.38
N ARG A 301 -30.50 10.19 -32.62
CA ARG A 301 -29.66 9.00 -32.56
C ARG A 301 -29.30 8.65 -31.12
N ASN A 302 -29.20 7.36 -30.81
CA ASN A 302 -28.78 6.90 -29.48
C ASN A 302 -27.33 7.26 -29.19
N GLY A 303 -27.04 7.50 -27.91
CA GLY A 303 -25.71 7.78 -27.40
C GLY A 303 -24.74 6.60 -27.58
N LYS A 304 -23.44 6.89 -27.73
CA LYS A 304 -22.36 5.91 -27.63
C LYS A 304 -22.16 5.49 -26.16
N SER A 305 -21.95 4.21 -25.90
CA SER A 305 -21.50 3.75 -24.58
C SER A 305 -20.13 4.33 -24.22
N GLY A 306 -19.90 4.54 -22.93
CA GLY A 306 -18.61 4.95 -22.41
C GLY A 306 -17.58 3.83 -22.54
N ASP A 307 -16.32 4.22 -22.71
CA ASP A 307 -15.20 3.27 -22.79
C ASP A 307 -14.95 2.60 -21.42
N PRO A 308 -14.59 1.31 -21.40
CA PRO A 308 -14.29 0.61 -20.16
C PRO A 308 -13.03 1.14 -19.47
N GLY A 309 -12.96 0.96 -18.16
CA GLY A 309 -11.77 1.17 -17.37
C GLY A 309 -10.70 0.13 -17.67
N VAL A 310 -9.47 0.47 -17.30
CA VAL A 310 -8.29 -0.40 -17.45
C VAL A 310 -8.11 -1.20 -16.16
N ALA A 311 -7.74 -2.47 -16.29
CA ALA A 311 -7.41 -3.31 -15.14
C ALA A 311 -6.20 -2.77 -14.38
N GLY A 312 -6.17 -3.02 -13.07
CA GLY A 312 -5.04 -2.69 -12.21
C GLY A 312 -3.81 -3.52 -12.55
N ALA A 313 -2.63 -2.93 -12.34
CA ALA A 313 -1.36 -3.62 -12.54
C ALA A 313 -1.19 -4.78 -11.54
N ALA A 314 -0.51 -5.84 -11.96
CA ALA A 314 -0.13 -6.94 -11.08
C ALA A 314 0.89 -6.49 -10.02
N GLY A 315 0.70 -6.97 -8.80
CA GLY A 315 1.71 -6.85 -7.75
C GLY A 315 2.91 -7.76 -8.06
N SER A 316 4.11 -7.19 -8.14
CA SER A 316 5.34 -7.95 -8.44
C SER A 316 6.59 -7.45 -7.72
N ASP A 317 6.65 -6.15 -7.44
CA ASP A 317 7.79 -5.52 -6.75
C ASP A 317 8.04 -6.13 -5.37
N THR A 318 9.30 -6.22 -4.95
CA THR A 318 9.70 -6.58 -3.59
C THR A 318 10.72 -5.59 -3.07
N VAL A 319 10.49 -5.07 -1.87
CA VAL A 319 11.40 -4.16 -1.18
C VAL A 319 11.76 -4.74 0.18
N LEU A 320 13.04 -4.87 0.46
CA LEU A 320 13.54 -5.29 1.77
C LEU A 320 13.96 -4.07 2.58
N THR A 321 13.59 -4.06 3.85
CA THR A 321 13.98 -3.06 4.85
C THR A 321 14.29 -3.78 6.16
N LEU A 322 14.88 -3.06 7.12
CA LEU A 322 15.13 -3.63 8.44
C LEU A 322 13.84 -3.95 9.20
N ALA A 323 12.73 -3.27 8.85
CA ALA A 323 11.40 -3.56 9.39
C ALA A 323 10.73 -4.78 8.72
N GLY A 324 11.35 -5.34 7.69
CA GLY A 324 10.87 -6.52 6.97
C GLY A 324 10.68 -6.28 5.48
N ILE A 325 9.75 -7.02 4.89
CA ILE A 325 9.49 -7.05 3.44
C ILE A 325 8.21 -6.28 3.09
N GLY A 326 8.27 -5.51 2.02
CA GLY A 326 7.15 -4.72 1.50
C GLY A 326 7.06 -4.72 -0.03
N GLY A 327 6.15 -3.91 -0.55
CA GLY A 327 5.84 -3.84 -1.98
C GLY A 327 5.00 -5.01 -2.47
N GLY A 328 4.65 -4.98 -3.76
CA GLY A 328 3.93 -6.08 -4.43
C GLY A 328 2.42 -6.06 -4.23
N ASP A 329 1.84 -4.95 -3.78
CA ASP A 329 0.39 -4.76 -3.83
C ASP A 329 -0.08 -4.66 -5.30
N GLY A 330 -1.24 -5.25 -5.59
CA GLY A 330 -1.91 -5.04 -6.86
C GLY A 330 -2.40 -3.60 -7.00
N GLY A 331 -2.34 -3.07 -8.22
CA GLY A 331 -2.88 -1.74 -8.54
C GLY A 331 -4.42 -1.75 -8.56
N PRO A 332 -5.07 -0.61 -8.29
CA PRO A 332 -6.51 -0.47 -8.49
C PRO A 332 -6.85 -0.43 -9.98
N GLY A 333 -8.02 -0.96 -10.35
CA GLY A 333 -8.61 -0.72 -11.66
C GLY A 333 -9.07 0.72 -11.81
N THR A 334 -9.09 1.24 -13.04
CA THR A 334 -9.58 2.61 -13.31
C THR A 334 -11.08 2.62 -13.56
N SER A 335 -11.74 3.74 -13.28
CA SER A 335 -13.17 3.90 -13.58
C SER A 335 -13.43 3.89 -15.08
N GLY A 336 -14.56 3.31 -15.48
CA GLY A 336 -15.09 3.46 -16.83
C GLY A 336 -15.49 4.91 -17.12
N LYS A 337 -15.60 5.27 -18.39
CA LYS A 337 -16.04 6.61 -18.81
C LYS A 337 -17.57 6.70 -18.82
N ARG A 338 -18.11 7.90 -18.66
CA ARG A 338 -19.55 8.14 -18.86
C ARG A 338 -19.98 7.84 -20.30
N GLY A 339 -21.24 7.45 -20.45
CA GLY A 339 -21.89 7.37 -21.75
C GLY A 339 -22.13 8.75 -22.35
N GLN A 340 -22.35 8.77 -23.66
CA GLN A 340 -22.78 9.94 -24.40
C GLN A 340 -24.27 10.21 -24.19
N GLY A 341 -24.73 11.47 -24.27
CA GLY A 341 -26.16 11.74 -24.41
C GLY A 341 -26.72 11.31 -25.77
N GLY A 342 -28.02 11.00 -25.81
CA GLY A 342 -28.75 10.79 -27.07
C GLY A 342 -29.11 12.12 -27.74
N GLY A 343 -29.28 12.14 -29.06
CA GLY A 343 -29.71 13.34 -29.77
C GLY A 343 -31.20 13.63 -29.58
N GLY A 344 -31.61 14.90 -29.70
CA GLY A 344 -33.02 15.27 -29.72
C GLY A 344 -33.70 14.87 -31.03
N GLY A 345 -34.98 14.55 -31.02
CA GLY A 345 -35.77 14.29 -32.24
C GLY A 345 -36.07 15.57 -33.01
N GLY A 346 -36.37 15.45 -34.31
CA GLY A 346 -36.80 16.58 -35.14
C GLY A 346 -38.22 17.05 -34.83
N GLY A 347 -38.47 18.35 -34.97
CA GLY A 347 -39.81 18.93 -34.90
C GLY A 347 -40.62 18.68 -36.18
N ALA A 348 -41.95 18.68 -36.06
CA ALA A 348 -42.88 18.62 -37.17
C ALA A 348 -43.16 20.03 -37.74
N LYS A 349 -43.56 20.10 -39.01
CA LYS A 349 -43.86 21.34 -39.74
C LYS A 349 -45.17 21.98 -39.24
N ALA A 350 -45.25 23.30 -39.28
CA ALA A 350 -46.49 24.05 -39.11
C ALA A 350 -47.48 23.78 -40.26
N GLY A 351 -48.76 24.04 -40.02
CA GLY A 351 -49.76 23.90 -41.08
C GLY A 351 -51.19 24.20 -40.65
N LEU A 352 -52.10 24.13 -41.62
CA LEU A 352 -53.53 24.37 -41.46
C LEU A 352 -54.22 23.15 -40.82
N PHE A 353 -53.94 22.90 -39.55
CA PHE A 353 -54.46 21.74 -38.82
C PHE A 353 -54.87 22.07 -37.37
N CYS A 354 -54.82 23.34 -36.97
CA CYS A 354 -55.12 23.74 -35.60
C CYS A 354 -56.56 24.22 -35.44
N PRO A 355 -57.27 23.79 -34.38
CA PRO A 355 -58.66 24.17 -34.17
C PRO A 355 -58.78 25.63 -33.70
N ALA A 356 -59.67 26.39 -34.34
CA ALA A 356 -60.13 27.70 -33.89
C ALA A 356 -61.67 27.74 -33.92
N GLY A 357 -62.30 27.17 -32.89
CA GLY A 357 -63.76 26.97 -32.91
C GLY A 357 -64.17 25.88 -33.91
N ALA A 358 -65.05 26.21 -34.86
CA ALA A 358 -65.44 25.30 -35.93
C ALA A 358 -64.44 25.27 -37.10
N ASP A 359 -63.53 26.24 -37.15
CA ASP A 359 -62.61 26.45 -38.26
C ASP A 359 -61.23 25.85 -37.98
N THR A 360 -60.47 25.63 -39.04
CA THR A 360 -59.06 25.21 -38.96
C THR A 360 -58.17 26.39 -39.33
N VAL A 361 -57.19 26.68 -38.50
CA VAL A 361 -56.20 27.74 -38.68
C VAL A 361 -54.80 27.17 -38.80
N GLU A 362 -53.91 27.98 -39.35
CA GLU A 362 -52.49 27.67 -39.36
C GLU A 362 -51.98 27.69 -37.93
N GLY A 363 -51.26 26.65 -37.53
CA GLY A 363 -50.67 26.61 -36.21
C GLY A 363 -49.43 25.75 -36.16
N ALA A 364 -48.80 25.77 -34.98
CA ALA A 364 -47.49 25.20 -34.82
C ALA A 364 -47.48 23.68 -34.88
N GLY A 365 -46.41 23.14 -35.46
CA GLY A 365 -46.12 21.71 -35.46
C GLY A 365 -45.77 21.19 -34.06
N ALA A 366 -45.81 19.88 -33.90
CA ALA A 366 -45.34 19.22 -32.69
C ALA A 366 -43.82 19.30 -32.56
N SER A 367 -43.31 19.43 -31.34
CA SER A 367 -41.87 19.41 -31.06
C SER A 367 -41.29 18.00 -31.10
N GLY A 368 -40.00 17.90 -31.41
CA GLY A 368 -39.25 16.67 -31.21
C GLY A 368 -39.02 16.39 -29.72
N GLY A 369 -38.86 15.11 -29.39
CA GLY A 369 -38.51 14.67 -28.03
C GLY A 369 -37.06 14.97 -27.68
N GLY A 370 -36.78 15.31 -26.42
CA GLY A 370 -35.41 15.47 -25.93
C GLY A 370 -34.67 14.14 -25.85
N GLY A 371 -33.35 14.17 -26.01
CA GLY A 371 -32.49 13.02 -25.80
C GLY A 371 -32.24 12.73 -24.32
N GLY A 372 -32.03 11.46 -23.97
CA GLY A 372 -31.65 11.06 -22.62
C GLY A 372 -30.15 11.29 -22.34
N ALA A 373 -29.80 11.55 -21.08
CA ALA A 373 -28.40 11.73 -20.67
C ALA A 373 -27.63 10.39 -20.70
N GLY A 374 -26.31 10.42 -20.88
CA GLY A 374 -25.48 9.24 -20.70
C GLY A 374 -25.45 8.75 -19.25
N GLY A 375 -25.24 7.44 -19.06
CA GLY A 375 -25.03 6.86 -17.72
C GLY A 375 -23.59 7.03 -17.24
N CYS A 376 -23.37 7.15 -15.93
CA CYS A 376 -22.02 7.25 -15.38
C CYS A 376 -21.26 5.93 -15.45
N GLY A 377 -19.94 6.03 -15.63
CA GLY A 377 -19.05 4.88 -15.64
C GLY A 377 -18.99 4.16 -14.30
N GLY A 378 -18.76 2.85 -14.35
CA GLY A 378 -18.56 2.04 -13.16
C GLY A 378 -17.19 2.31 -12.54
N LYS A 379 -17.13 2.21 -11.21
CA LYS A 379 -15.89 2.33 -10.44
C LYS A 379 -14.97 1.12 -10.66
N GLY A 380 -13.67 1.34 -10.68
CA GLY A 380 -12.69 0.25 -10.74
C GLY A 380 -12.55 -0.49 -9.40
N GLY A 381 -12.21 -1.77 -9.46
CA GLY A 381 -11.98 -2.62 -8.28
C GLY A 381 -10.65 -2.29 -7.60
N GLY A 382 -10.61 -2.39 -6.27
CA GLY A 382 -9.37 -2.26 -5.50
C GLY A 382 -8.39 -3.40 -5.79
N GLY A 383 -7.09 -3.13 -5.74
CA GLY A 383 -6.06 -4.15 -5.88
C GLY A 383 -5.87 -4.99 -4.62
N GLY A 384 -5.49 -6.25 -4.78
CA GLY A 384 -5.21 -7.15 -3.65
C GLY A 384 -3.85 -6.88 -3.01
N LYS A 385 -3.72 -7.16 -1.72
CA LYS A 385 -2.48 -6.94 -0.95
C LYS A 385 -1.48 -8.07 -1.16
N ALA A 386 -0.19 -7.76 -1.02
CA ALA A 386 0.84 -8.79 -1.08
C ALA A 386 0.66 -9.85 0.03
N GLY A 387 1.03 -11.09 -0.29
CA GLY A 387 1.13 -12.18 0.67
C GLY A 387 2.39 -12.04 1.53
N GLY A 388 2.25 -12.40 2.81
CA GLY A 388 3.32 -12.36 3.78
C GLY A 388 4.38 -13.42 3.55
N SER A 389 5.63 -13.10 3.84
CA SER A 389 6.77 -13.97 3.58
C SER A 389 7.22 -14.74 4.81
N SER A 390 7.85 -15.90 4.61
CA SER A 390 8.63 -16.62 5.61
C SER A 390 10.10 -16.51 5.26
N ILE A 391 10.85 -15.73 6.03
CA ILE A 391 12.25 -15.42 5.75
C ILE A 391 13.09 -15.81 6.95
N GLY A 392 14.09 -16.67 6.73
CA GLY A 392 15.04 -17.00 7.79
C GLY A 392 15.88 -15.80 8.15
N ILE A 393 16.70 -15.34 7.21
CA ILE A 393 17.64 -14.23 7.36
C ILE A 393 17.38 -13.22 6.25
N LEU A 394 17.04 -11.99 6.63
CA LEU A 394 16.99 -10.83 5.75
C LEU A 394 18.28 -10.04 5.93
N SER A 395 19.06 -9.87 4.86
CA SER A 395 20.29 -9.08 4.87
C SER A 395 20.23 -7.97 3.85
N LEU A 396 20.41 -6.73 4.30
CA LEU A 396 20.42 -5.55 3.43
C LEU A 396 21.78 -5.33 2.75
N GLY A 397 22.80 -6.08 3.15
CA GLY A 397 24.19 -5.87 2.75
C GLY A 397 24.93 -7.15 2.37
N THR A 398 26.23 -7.00 2.17
CA THR A 398 27.11 -8.07 1.65
C THR A 398 28.10 -8.61 2.66
N LYS A 399 28.10 -8.09 3.90
CA LYS A 399 29.18 -8.30 4.87
C LYS A 399 28.79 -9.20 6.05
N LEU A 400 27.63 -9.83 5.98
CA LEU A 400 27.17 -10.81 6.97
C LEU A 400 27.93 -12.12 6.80
N VAL A 401 28.61 -12.57 7.86
CA VAL A 401 29.31 -13.84 7.92
C VAL A 401 28.43 -14.87 8.63
N LEU A 402 28.26 -16.04 8.02
CA LEU A 402 27.50 -17.16 8.58
C LEU A 402 28.43 -18.35 8.81
N THR A 403 28.48 -18.83 10.05
CA THR A 403 29.28 -20.00 10.45
C THR A 403 28.36 -21.01 11.11
N GLU A 404 28.24 -22.22 10.55
CA GLU A 404 27.38 -23.29 11.10
C GLU A 404 25.92 -22.89 11.34
N VAL A 405 25.35 -22.03 10.48
CA VAL A 405 23.97 -21.55 10.62
C VAL A 405 23.00 -22.52 9.95
N THR A 406 21.93 -22.89 10.65
CA THR A 406 20.80 -23.63 10.07
C THR A 406 19.58 -22.73 9.95
N VAL A 407 18.77 -22.93 8.91
CA VAL A 407 17.57 -22.14 8.68
C VAL A 407 16.40 -23.05 8.31
N ALA A 408 15.25 -22.82 8.95
CA ALA A 408 13.97 -23.39 8.57
C ALA A 408 12.98 -22.27 8.28
N VAL A 409 12.29 -22.36 7.15
CA VAL A 409 11.23 -21.40 6.79
C VAL A 409 9.91 -22.13 6.56
N GLY A 410 8.82 -21.48 6.98
CA GLY A 410 7.46 -21.95 6.82
C GLY A 410 6.87 -21.67 5.44
N LYS A 411 5.55 -21.81 5.35
CA LYS A 411 4.77 -21.47 4.18
C LYS A 411 4.57 -19.96 4.10
N ALA A 412 4.76 -19.39 2.91
CA ALA A 412 4.42 -18.00 2.64
C ALA A 412 2.96 -17.86 2.19
N GLY A 413 2.40 -16.67 2.43
CA GLY A 413 1.02 -16.35 2.13
C GLY A 413 0.76 -16.15 0.64
N LYS A 414 -0.42 -16.55 0.16
CA LYS A 414 -0.92 -16.19 -1.16
C LYS A 414 -1.12 -14.68 -1.25
N GLY A 415 -0.83 -14.07 -2.39
CA GLY A 415 -1.26 -12.71 -2.67
C GLY A 415 -2.79 -12.58 -2.66
N GLY A 416 -3.29 -11.45 -2.18
CA GLY A 416 -4.71 -11.13 -2.19
C GLY A 416 -5.24 -10.99 -3.62
N ASP A 417 -6.42 -11.53 -3.88
CA ASP A 417 -7.08 -11.35 -5.18
C ASP A 417 -7.55 -9.90 -5.34
N GLY A 418 -7.43 -9.33 -6.54
CA GLY A 418 -8.01 -8.04 -6.87
C GLY A 418 -9.53 -8.09 -6.85
N ALA A 419 -10.18 -6.97 -6.54
CA ALA A 419 -11.64 -6.85 -6.57
C ALA A 419 -12.17 -6.61 -7.98
N ASP A 420 -13.43 -6.97 -8.18
CA ASP A 420 -14.13 -6.71 -9.43
C ASP A 420 -14.39 -5.21 -9.61
N GLY A 421 -14.35 -4.75 -10.86
CA GLY A 421 -14.90 -3.45 -11.23
C GLY A 421 -16.42 -3.49 -11.29
N GLN A 422 -17.06 -2.33 -11.14
CA GLN A 422 -18.51 -2.23 -11.33
C GLN A 422 -18.87 -2.08 -12.80
N ASN A 423 -20.02 -2.63 -13.18
CA ASN A 423 -20.64 -2.27 -14.45
C ASN A 423 -20.99 -0.78 -14.47
N GLY A 424 -20.96 -0.13 -15.64
CA GLY A 424 -21.47 1.23 -15.79
C GLY A 424 -23.00 1.32 -15.79
N ALA A 425 -23.52 2.49 -15.44
CA ALA A 425 -24.94 2.74 -15.33
C ALA A 425 -25.61 2.83 -16.69
N ASP A 426 -26.90 2.52 -16.73
CA ASP A 426 -27.72 2.72 -17.91
C ASP A 426 -27.86 4.20 -18.28
N GLY A 427 -27.90 4.48 -19.58
CA GLY A 427 -28.24 5.80 -20.09
C GLY A 427 -29.74 6.08 -19.96
N GLY A 428 -30.06 7.37 -19.81
CA GLY A 428 -31.40 7.89 -19.66
C GLY A 428 -32.24 7.68 -20.91
N LEU A 429 -33.55 7.55 -20.73
CA LEU A 429 -34.50 7.42 -21.82
C LEU A 429 -34.67 8.75 -22.56
N GLY A 430 -34.76 8.69 -23.89
CA GLY A 430 -35.23 9.82 -24.69
C GLY A 430 -36.74 10.01 -24.53
N ALA A 431 -37.22 11.22 -24.80
CA ALA A 431 -38.63 11.54 -24.73
C ALA A 431 -39.33 11.21 -26.04
N VAL A 432 -40.59 10.81 -25.91
CA VAL A 432 -41.53 10.65 -27.01
C VAL A 432 -41.83 12.04 -27.58
N GLY A 433 -41.70 12.24 -28.89
CA GLY A 433 -41.99 13.54 -29.52
C GLY A 433 -43.47 13.94 -29.39
N GLY A 434 -43.73 15.25 -29.43
CA GLY A 434 -45.05 15.85 -29.16
C GLY A 434 -46.16 15.28 -30.04
N ALA A 435 -47.38 15.25 -29.51
CA ALA A 435 -48.54 14.71 -30.21
C ALA A 435 -48.95 15.61 -31.40
N ALA A 436 -49.41 14.96 -32.47
CA ALA A 436 -50.07 15.61 -33.61
C ALA A 436 -51.42 16.23 -33.19
N SER A 437 -51.97 17.10 -34.03
CA SER A 437 -53.40 17.43 -33.95
C SER A 437 -54.25 16.31 -34.57
N ASP A 438 -55.53 16.26 -34.22
CA ASP A 438 -56.48 15.29 -34.80
C ASP A 438 -56.82 15.58 -36.29
N LYS A 439 -56.17 16.56 -36.92
CA LYS A 439 -56.44 17.00 -38.29
C LYS A 439 -55.24 16.74 -39.20
N PRO A 440 -55.42 16.06 -40.36
CA PRO A 440 -54.35 15.93 -41.34
C PRO A 440 -54.00 17.32 -41.95
N PRO A 441 -52.74 17.57 -42.35
CA PRO A 441 -51.61 16.64 -42.36
C PRO A 441 -50.73 16.70 -41.10
N SER A 442 -51.28 17.08 -39.92
CA SER A 442 -50.48 17.14 -38.68
C SER A 442 -49.86 15.78 -38.36
N ILE A 443 -48.55 15.78 -38.13
CA ILE A 443 -47.81 14.61 -37.65
C ILE A 443 -47.24 14.88 -36.26
N ARG A 444 -46.89 13.80 -35.57
CA ARG A 444 -46.19 13.88 -34.30
C ARG A 444 -44.74 14.32 -34.53
N GLY A 445 -44.16 14.94 -33.51
CA GLY A 445 -42.71 15.14 -33.49
C GLY A 445 -41.98 13.81 -33.30
N CYS A 446 -40.72 13.79 -33.68
CA CYS A 446 -39.92 12.58 -33.64
C CYS A 446 -39.29 12.35 -32.27
N ASP A 447 -39.05 11.09 -31.93
CA ASP A 447 -38.55 10.69 -30.61
C ASP A 447 -37.08 11.08 -30.43
N GLY A 448 -36.70 11.41 -29.20
CA GLY A 448 -35.30 11.59 -28.82
C GLY A 448 -34.58 10.27 -28.62
N GLY A 449 -33.27 10.27 -28.85
CA GLY A 449 -32.42 9.10 -28.65
C GLY A 449 -32.17 8.79 -27.17
N ARG A 450 -31.97 7.52 -26.84
CA ARG A 450 -31.51 7.09 -25.51
C ARG A 450 -30.06 7.50 -25.29
N GLY A 451 -29.70 7.91 -24.08
CA GLY A 451 -28.30 8.04 -23.69
C GLY A 451 -27.55 6.71 -23.74
N GLY A 452 -26.23 6.79 -23.95
CA GLY A 452 -25.33 5.66 -23.90
C GLY A 452 -25.13 5.16 -22.47
N ARG A 453 -24.87 3.85 -22.34
CA ARG A 453 -24.49 3.24 -21.06
C ARG A 453 -23.09 3.72 -20.65
N GLY A 454 -22.85 3.93 -19.36
CA GLY A 454 -21.49 4.12 -18.85
C GLY A 454 -20.62 2.89 -19.10
N GLY A 455 -19.31 3.10 -19.25
CA GLY A 455 -18.33 2.02 -19.34
C GLY A 455 -18.20 1.26 -18.03
N ALA A 456 -17.89 -0.03 -18.09
CA ALA A 456 -17.54 -0.80 -16.89
C ALA A 456 -16.22 -0.30 -16.29
N GLY A 457 -16.07 -0.34 -14.97
CA GLY A 457 -14.79 -0.11 -14.30
C GLY A 457 -13.85 -1.30 -14.50
N GLY A 458 -12.55 -1.03 -14.50
CA GLY A 458 -11.53 -2.07 -14.59
C GLY A 458 -11.46 -2.90 -13.30
N SER A 459 -11.06 -4.16 -13.42
CA SER A 459 -10.76 -5.02 -12.27
C SER A 459 -9.52 -4.54 -11.52
N GLY A 460 -9.42 -4.81 -10.23
CA GLY A 460 -8.18 -4.68 -9.48
C GLY A 460 -7.15 -5.74 -9.86
N GLY A 461 -5.87 -5.40 -9.74
CA GLY A 461 -4.77 -6.37 -9.88
C GLY A 461 -4.61 -7.24 -8.64
N GLY A 462 -4.09 -8.44 -8.81
CA GLY A 462 -3.75 -9.33 -7.69
C GLY A 462 -2.43 -8.94 -7.03
N GLY A 463 -2.33 -9.15 -5.72
CA GLY A 463 -1.08 -8.94 -4.97
C GLY A 463 -0.06 -10.04 -5.22
N ARG A 464 1.23 -9.75 -5.03
CA ARG A 464 2.33 -10.71 -5.12
C ARG A 464 2.18 -11.80 -4.05
N GLY A 465 2.57 -13.03 -4.36
CA GLY A 465 2.75 -14.07 -3.35
C GLY A 465 3.91 -13.76 -2.40
N GLY A 466 3.84 -14.29 -1.18
CA GLY A 466 4.92 -14.20 -0.21
C GLY A 466 6.10 -15.10 -0.57
N HIS A 467 7.30 -14.72 -0.16
CA HIS A 467 8.52 -15.49 -0.38
C HIS A 467 8.78 -16.47 0.76
N ALA A 468 9.36 -17.64 0.46
CA ALA A 468 9.79 -18.64 1.43
C ALA A 468 11.28 -18.92 1.25
N VAL A 469 12.13 -18.05 1.80
CA VAL A 469 13.56 -17.99 1.48
C VAL A 469 14.43 -18.09 2.72
N GLY A 470 15.47 -18.92 2.67
CA GLY A 470 16.43 -19.07 3.76
C GLY A 470 17.18 -17.76 4.03
N ILE A 471 17.82 -17.22 3.00
CA ILE A 471 18.50 -15.92 3.03
C ILE A 471 17.93 -15.01 1.93
N ALA A 472 17.40 -13.86 2.34
CA ALA A 472 16.91 -12.80 1.47
C ALA A 472 17.91 -11.65 1.43
N TYR A 473 18.57 -11.44 0.29
CA TYR A 473 19.50 -10.33 0.10
C TYR A 473 18.85 -9.16 -0.63
N ALA A 474 19.01 -7.95 -0.09
CA ALA A 474 18.80 -6.73 -0.86
C ALA A 474 19.95 -6.50 -1.84
N ALA A 475 21.17 -6.87 -1.45
CA ALA A 475 22.35 -6.96 -2.30
C ALA A 475 23.18 -8.17 -1.87
N ALA A 476 23.29 -9.18 -2.73
CA ALA A 476 23.99 -10.42 -2.39
C ALA A 476 25.53 -10.23 -2.41
N PRO A 477 26.27 -10.92 -1.52
CA PRO A 477 27.73 -10.97 -1.59
C PRO A 477 28.22 -11.64 -2.87
N SER A 478 29.46 -11.34 -3.27
CA SER A 478 30.08 -11.95 -4.45
C SER A 478 30.50 -13.41 -4.24
N ALA A 479 30.78 -13.79 -2.99
CA ALA A 479 31.04 -15.17 -2.61
C ALA A 479 29.72 -15.85 -2.23
N ALA A 480 29.55 -17.11 -2.66
CA ALA A 480 28.41 -17.93 -2.25
C ALA A 480 28.46 -18.13 -0.72
N VAL A 481 27.33 -17.87 -0.07
CA VAL A 481 27.14 -18.12 1.36
C VAL A 481 26.33 -19.40 1.49
N GLU A 482 26.88 -20.39 2.19
CA GLU A 482 26.24 -21.68 2.41
C GLU A 482 25.72 -21.78 3.85
N LEU A 483 24.52 -22.35 3.99
CA LEU A 483 23.96 -22.74 5.28
C LEU A 483 24.40 -24.16 5.63
N LYS A 484 24.61 -24.43 6.92
CA LYS A 484 24.87 -25.78 7.43
C LYS A 484 23.67 -26.72 7.20
N GLY A 485 22.47 -26.16 7.23
CA GLY A 485 21.24 -26.88 6.93
C GLY A 485 20.12 -25.93 6.54
N PHE A 486 19.28 -26.35 5.60
CA PHE A 486 18.10 -25.61 5.17
C PHE A 486 16.88 -26.53 5.11
N THR A 487 15.82 -26.14 5.81
CA THR A 487 14.50 -26.75 5.66
C THR A 487 13.64 -25.82 4.80
N GLU A 488 13.29 -26.31 3.61
CA GLU A 488 12.55 -25.54 2.62
C GLU A 488 11.08 -25.32 3.03
N GLY A 489 10.61 -24.11 2.79
CA GLY A 489 9.21 -23.72 2.87
C GLY A 489 8.57 -23.56 1.48
N THR A 490 7.28 -23.23 1.45
CA THR A 490 6.55 -23.09 0.18
C THR A 490 6.23 -21.62 -0.11
N ALA A 491 6.63 -21.12 -1.27
CA ALA A 491 6.28 -19.78 -1.71
C ALA A 491 4.76 -19.64 -1.94
N GLY A 492 4.25 -18.43 -1.74
CA GLY A 492 2.86 -18.11 -2.01
C GLY A 492 2.61 -17.93 -3.50
N ASN A 493 1.45 -18.36 -3.99
CA ASN A 493 0.98 -17.97 -5.31
C ASN A 493 0.60 -16.48 -5.31
N GLY A 494 0.69 -15.83 -6.47
CA GLY A 494 0.10 -14.51 -6.64
C GLY A 494 -1.43 -14.53 -6.52
N GLY A 495 -1.99 -13.39 -6.17
CA GLY A 495 -3.42 -13.14 -6.21
C GLY A 495 -3.91 -13.08 -7.64
N GLN A 496 -5.16 -13.48 -7.88
CA GLN A 496 -5.80 -13.35 -9.18
C GLN A 496 -6.22 -11.89 -9.41
N ALA A 497 -6.35 -11.50 -10.67
CA ALA A 497 -7.08 -10.27 -11.01
C ALA A 497 -8.57 -10.41 -10.63
N GLY A 498 -9.24 -9.29 -10.41
CA GLY A 498 -10.70 -9.28 -10.31
C GLY A 498 -11.37 -9.80 -11.58
N LEU A 499 -12.64 -10.19 -11.49
CA LEU A 499 -13.40 -10.73 -12.62
C LEU A 499 -13.37 -9.79 -13.82
N GLY A 500 -13.18 -10.38 -15.01
CA GLY A 500 -13.03 -9.64 -16.26
C GLY A 500 -11.63 -9.04 -16.48
N GLY A 501 -10.74 -9.16 -15.48
CA GLY A 501 -9.34 -8.78 -15.60
C GLY A 501 -8.53 -9.75 -16.45
N PRO A 502 -7.49 -9.26 -17.14
CA PRO A 502 -6.63 -10.12 -17.94
C PRO A 502 -5.62 -10.87 -17.05
N SER A 503 -5.03 -11.95 -17.55
CA SER A 503 -4.12 -12.81 -16.75
C SER A 503 -2.86 -12.08 -16.28
N GLU A 504 -2.37 -11.10 -17.03
CA GLU A 504 -1.22 -10.26 -16.70
C GLU A 504 -1.47 -9.31 -15.53
N SER A 505 -2.72 -9.16 -15.09
CA SER A 505 -3.07 -8.44 -13.86
C SER A 505 -3.04 -9.34 -12.61
N ALA A 506 -2.77 -10.64 -12.75
CA ALA A 506 -2.52 -11.52 -11.61
C ALA A 506 -1.15 -11.23 -11.02
N GLY A 507 -1.06 -11.20 -9.69
CA GLY A 507 0.20 -10.97 -9.00
C GLY A 507 1.25 -12.03 -9.32
N ALA A 508 2.52 -11.66 -9.23
CA ALA A 508 3.61 -12.62 -9.39
C ALA A 508 3.62 -13.62 -8.22
N PRO A 509 3.99 -14.89 -8.44
CA PRO A 509 4.26 -15.81 -7.35
C PRO A 509 5.47 -15.34 -6.53
N GLY A 510 5.52 -15.76 -5.28
CA GLY A 510 6.71 -15.60 -4.46
C GLY A 510 7.85 -16.52 -4.93
N ALA A 511 9.04 -16.27 -4.39
CA ALA A 511 10.22 -17.08 -4.61
C ALA A 511 10.44 -18.02 -3.41
N SER A 512 10.97 -19.21 -3.67
CA SER A 512 11.46 -20.11 -2.63
C SER A 512 12.89 -20.57 -2.93
N GLY A 513 13.62 -20.90 -1.88
CA GLY A 513 14.97 -21.45 -2.00
C GLY A 513 15.87 -21.09 -0.83
N VAL A 514 17.07 -21.66 -0.84
CA VAL A 514 18.09 -21.44 0.20
C VAL A 514 18.49 -19.96 0.26
N CYS A 515 18.69 -19.34 -0.91
CA CYS A 515 19.15 -17.96 -1.03
C CYS A 515 18.49 -17.26 -2.23
N TRP A 516 18.09 -16.01 -2.04
CA TRP A 516 17.52 -15.16 -3.10
C TRP A 516 18.09 -13.75 -3.08
N ASN A 517 18.50 -13.25 -4.24
CA ASN A 517 18.95 -11.88 -4.44
C ASN A 517 17.82 -11.05 -5.06
N PHE A 518 17.22 -10.16 -4.27
CA PHE A 518 16.10 -9.33 -4.72
C PHE A 518 16.54 -8.15 -5.62
N ALA A 519 17.83 -7.80 -5.66
CA ALA A 519 18.31 -6.82 -6.63
C ALA A 519 18.35 -7.37 -8.07
N THR A 520 18.59 -8.66 -8.24
CA THR A 520 18.66 -9.31 -9.58
C THR A 520 17.43 -10.16 -9.89
N GLY A 521 16.64 -10.53 -8.88
CA GLY A 521 15.49 -11.41 -9.04
C GLY A 521 15.87 -12.87 -9.27
N GLU A 522 17.03 -13.30 -8.77
CA GLU A 522 17.60 -14.63 -9.02
C GLU A 522 18.05 -15.30 -7.71
N SER A 523 18.14 -16.63 -7.72
CA SER A 523 18.80 -17.37 -6.64
C SER A 523 20.27 -16.95 -6.55
N CYS A 524 20.79 -16.80 -5.34
CA CYS A 524 22.24 -16.59 -5.15
C CYS A 524 22.93 -17.89 -5.58
N GLY A 525 23.65 -17.87 -6.71
CA GLY A 525 24.22 -19.07 -7.33
C GLY A 525 24.89 -20.00 -6.31
N GLN A 526 24.45 -21.26 -6.32
CA GLN A 526 25.08 -22.36 -5.60
C GLN A 526 25.97 -23.14 -6.55
#